data_AF-A0A376RAS5-F1
#
_entry.id   AF-A0A376RAS5-F1
#
_cell.length_a   1.000
_cell.length_b   1.000
_cell.length_c   1.000
_cell.angle_alpha   90.00
_cell.angle_beta   90.00
_cell.angle_gamma   90.00
#
_symmetry.space_group_name_H-M   'P 1'
#
loop_
_entity.id
_entity.type
_entity.pdbx_description
1 polymer ?
#
loop_
_entity_poly.entity_id
_entity_poly.type
_entity_poly.pdbx_seq_one_letter_code
_entity_poly.pdbx_strand_id
1 'polypeptide(L)'
;MALADQDIIIPMIGMVQSLNVSVASALILYEAQRQRQMQACTCVKTACCRKQSKRLLFEGGYPVLAKVANAKACLIPTSISQGEIEADADWWATMQAAG
;
A
#
# COMPACT_ATOMS: atom_id res chain seq x y z
N MET A 1 -0.97 -2.61 26.77
CA MET A 1 -2.20 -3.38 26.50
C MET A 1 -3.45 -2.52 26.37
N ALA A 2 -3.54 -1.31 26.92
CA ALA A 2 -4.77 -0.51 26.91
C ALA A 2 -5.12 0.23 25.59
N LEU A 3 -4.38 0.01 24.49
CA LEU A 3 -4.63 0.68 23.20
C LEU A 3 -5.22 -0.25 22.13
N ALA A 4 -5.23 -1.57 22.37
CA ALA A 4 -5.79 -2.52 21.42
C ALA A 4 -7.31 -2.62 21.63
N ASP A 5 -8.07 -2.54 20.54
CA ASP A 5 -9.52 -2.74 20.59
C ASP A 5 -9.89 -4.20 20.90
N GLN A 6 -9.04 -5.15 20.48
CA GLN A 6 -9.27 -6.58 20.64
C GLN A 6 -7.96 -7.35 20.80
N ASP A 7 -7.98 -8.34 21.71
CA ASP A 7 -6.92 -9.33 21.87
C ASP A 7 -7.35 -10.64 21.20
N ILE A 8 -6.53 -11.14 20.27
CA ILE A 8 -6.79 -12.40 19.54
C ILE A 8 -5.76 -13.46 19.91
N ILE A 9 -6.20 -14.72 19.97
CA ILE A 9 -5.33 -15.87 20.29
C ILE A 9 -5.41 -16.92 19.20
N ILE A 10 -4.28 -17.56 18.90
CA ILE A 10 -4.26 -18.77 18.08
C ILE A 10 -4.40 -19.95 19.05
N PRO A 11 -5.44 -20.80 18.92
CA PRO A 11 -5.61 -21.93 19.82
C PRO A 11 -4.45 -22.91 19.64
N MET A 12 -3.74 -23.19 20.74
CA MET A 12 -2.66 -24.18 20.76
C MET A 12 -3.23 -25.55 21.15
N ILE A 13 -2.77 -26.60 20.48
CA ILE A 13 -3.11 -28.00 20.80
C ILE A 13 -1.83 -28.74 21.19
N GLY A 14 -1.85 -29.45 22.32
CA GLY A 14 -0.71 -30.18 22.85
C GLY A 14 0.15 -29.37 23.81
N MET A 15 1.45 -29.69 23.91
CA MET A 15 2.36 -29.11 24.92
C MET A 15 2.96 -27.76 24.53
N VAL A 16 2.66 -27.23 23.34
CA VAL A 16 3.26 -25.99 22.84
C VAL A 16 2.45 -24.79 23.33
N GLN A 17 3.12 -23.82 23.97
CA GLN A 17 2.45 -22.64 24.55
C GLN A 17 2.41 -21.44 23.61
N SER A 18 3.24 -21.42 22.55
CA SER A 18 3.30 -20.32 21.59
C SER A 18 3.91 -20.76 20.27
N LEU A 19 3.53 -20.07 19.19
CA LEU A 19 4.18 -20.20 17.89
C LEU A 19 5.31 -19.19 17.73
N ASN A 20 6.19 -19.45 16.76
CA ASN A 20 7.10 -18.41 16.26
C ASN A 20 6.28 -17.20 15.77
N VAL A 21 6.76 -15.99 16.05
CA VAL A 21 6.09 -14.73 15.69
C VAL A 21 5.78 -14.64 14.19
N SER A 22 6.65 -15.12 13.31
CA SER A 22 6.42 -15.10 11.86
C SER A 22 5.31 -16.07 11.45
N VAL A 23 5.27 -17.25 12.07
CA VAL A 23 4.25 -18.27 11.82
C VAL A 23 2.89 -17.81 12.33
N ALA A 24 2.84 -17.23 13.54
CA ALA A 24 1.62 -16.64 14.09
C ALA A 24 1.09 -15.51 13.20
N SER A 25 1.99 -14.62 12.74
CA SER A 25 1.64 -13.51 11.85
C SER A 25 1.08 -14.02 10.51
N ALA A 26 1.72 -15.03 9.92
CA ALA A 26 1.28 -15.62 8.67
C ALA A 26 -0.12 -16.25 8.81
N LEU A 27 -0.36 -17.04 9.86
CA LEU A 27 -1.67 -17.67 10.12
C LEU A 27 -2.79 -16.63 10.25
N ILE A 28 -2.57 -15.56 11.01
CA ILE A 28 -3.55 -14.49 11.22
C ILE A 28 -3.88 -13.79 9.89
N LEU A 29 -2.84 -13.45 9.10
CA LEU A 29 -3.03 -12.80 7.80
C LEU A 29 -3.77 -13.69 6.79
N TYR A 30 -3.48 -15.00 6.78
CA TYR A 30 -4.15 -15.95 5.90
C TYR A 30 -5.62 -16.14 6.26
N GLU A 31 -5.96 -16.19 7.55
CA GLU A 31 -7.37 -16.27 7.97
C GLU A 31 -8.13 -14.98 7.60
N ALA A 32 -7.51 -13.81 7.81
CA ALA A 32 -8.10 -12.53 7.38
C ALA A 32 -8.31 -12.49 5.86
N GLN A 33 -7.37 -12.99 5.07
CA GLN A 33 -7.50 -13.13 3.62
C GLN A 33 -8.65 -14.07 3.25
N ARG A 34 -8.73 -15.25 3.86
CA ARG A 34 -9.78 -16.25 3.60
C ARG A 34 -11.17 -15.68 3.89
N GLN A 35 -11.34 -14.97 5.00
CA GLN A 35 -12.60 -14.30 5.35
C GLN A 35 -13.00 -13.24 4.32
N ARG A 36 -12.05 -12.40 3.89
CA ARG A 36 -12.28 -11.40 2.82
C ARG A 36 -12.70 -12.06 1.51
N GLN A 37 -12.05 -13.17 1.13
CA GLN A 37 -12.38 -13.92 -0.08
C GLN A 37 -13.80 -14.52 -0.01
N MET A 38 -14.19 -15.13 1.12
CA MET A 38 -15.51 -15.73 1.30
C MET A 38 -16.64 -14.69 1.22
N GLN A 39 -16.42 -13.46 1.69
CA GLN A 39 -17.42 -12.40 1.64
C GLN A 39 -17.54 -11.74 0.26
N ALA A 40 -16.91 -12.31 -0.78
CA ALA A 40 -16.68 -11.69 -2.09
C ALA A 40 -16.05 -10.28 -2.02
N CYS A 41 -15.55 -9.91 -0.85
CA CYS A 41 -14.92 -8.64 -0.58
C CYS A 41 -13.46 -8.76 -1.02
N THR A 42 -13.25 -8.81 -2.34
CA THR A 42 -11.94 -8.57 -2.92
C THR A 42 -11.62 -7.10 -2.67
N CYS A 43 -11.04 -6.81 -1.50
CA CYS A 43 -10.55 -5.48 -1.12
C CYS A 43 -9.50 -4.92 -2.10
N VAL A 44 -9.14 -5.69 -3.15
CA VAL A 44 -8.41 -5.24 -4.34
C VAL A 44 -9.14 -4.11 -5.08
N LYS A 45 -10.46 -3.95 -4.92
CA LYS A 45 -11.26 -2.91 -5.61
C LYS A 45 -11.80 -1.81 -4.69
N THR A 46 -11.11 -1.42 -3.61
CA THR A 46 -11.58 -0.23 -2.86
C THR A 46 -11.27 1.06 -3.64
N ALA A 47 -12.26 1.97 -3.71
CA ALA A 47 -12.13 3.27 -4.37
C ALA A 47 -11.08 4.18 -3.70
N CYS A 48 -10.81 3.99 -2.41
CA CYS A 48 -9.74 4.67 -1.67
C CYS A 48 -8.34 4.19 -2.10
N CYS A 49 -8.22 2.90 -2.45
CA CYS A 49 -7.01 2.30 -2.99
C CYS A 49 -6.63 2.95 -4.33
N ARG A 50 -7.55 3.42 -5.20
CA ARG A 50 -7.13 3.99 -6.49
C ARG A 50 -6.24 5.23 -6.40
N LYS A 51 -6.51 6.17 -5.48
CA LYS A 51 -5.67 7.37 -5.32
C LYS A 51 -4.33 7.02 -4.67
N GLN A 52 -4.33 6.20 -3.62
CA GLN A 52 -3.12 5.77 -2.93
C GLN A 52 -2.27 4.79 -3.77
N SER A 53 -2.90 3.87 -4.51
CA SER A 53 -2.23 2.97 -5.45
C SER A 53 -1.55 3.74 -6.56
N LYS A 54 -2.18 4.77 -7.14
CA LYS A 54 -1.53 5.60 -8.16
C LYS A 54 -0.29 6.29 -7.61
N ARG A 55 -0.40 6.85 -6.41
CA ARG A 55 0.75 7.42 -5.69
C ARG A 55 1.84 6.37 -5.44
N LEU A 56 1.50 5.21 -4.89
CA LEU A 56 2.44 4.11 -4.62
C LEU A 56 3.08 3.57 -5.91
N LEU A 57 2.33 3.47 -6.99
CA LEU A 57 2.83 3.08 -8.32
C LEU A 57 3.83 4.10 -8.85
N PHE A 58 3.54 5.39 -8.70
CA PHE A 58 4.45 6.46 -9.09
C PHE A 58 5.71 6.50 -8.22
N GLU A 59 5.56 6.40 -6.89
CA GLU A 59 6.67 6.36 -5.93
C GLU A 59 7.56 5.14 -6.14
N GLY A 60 6.98 3.98 -6.45
CA GLY A 60 7.71 2.74 -6.74
C GLY A 60 8.36 2.73 -8.14
N GLY A 61 7.69 3.27 -9.16
CA GLY A 61 8.19 3.29 -10.54
C GLY A 61 9.22 4.38 -10.83
N TYR A 62 9.09 5.54 -10.18
CA TYR A 62 9.96 6.71 -10.40
C TYR A 62 10.39 7.34 -9.07
N PRO A 63 11.24 6.66 -8.28
CA PRO A 63 11.62 7.12 -6.94
C PRO A 63 12.33 8.49 -6.94
N VAL A 64 13.07 8.82 -8.00
CA VAL A 64 13.73 10.12 -8.15
C VAL A 64 12.71 11.23 -8.41
N LEU A 65 11.78 11.02 -9.35
CA LEU A 65 10.72 11.98 -9.65
C LEU A 65 9.77 12.18 -8.47
N ALA A 66 9.47 11.11 -7.72
CA ALA A 66 8.65 11.19 -6.51
C ALA A 66 9.28 12.08 -5.43
N LYS A 67 10.60 12.01 -5.23
CA LYS A 67 11.30 12.90 -4.29
C LYS A 67 11.22 14.36 -4.71
N VAL A 68 11.44 14.64 -5.99
CA VAL A 68 11.36 16.01 -6.54
C VAL A 68 9.93 16.55 -6.47
N ALA A 69 8.93 15.73 -6.81
CA ALA A 69 7.51 16.11 -6.71
C ALA A 69 7.10 16.43 -5.27
N ASN A 70 7.55 15.63 -4.30
CA ASN A 70 7.33 15.89 -2.88
C ASN A 70 8.04 17.17 -2.42
N ALA A 71 9.26 17.42 -2.86
CA ALA A 71 10.02 18.62 -2.51
C ALA A 71 9.39 19.91 -3.08
N LYS A 72 8.85 19.84 -4.29
CA LYS A 72 8.21 20.96 -4.99
C LYS A 72 6.70 21.08 -4.72
N ALA A 73 6.14 20.26 -3.83
CA ALA A 73 4.71 20.18 -3.53
C ALA A 73 3.81 20.10 -4.78
N CYS A 74 4.30 19.45 -5.84
CA CYS A 74 3.62 19.37 -7.13
C CYS A 74 2.64 18.19 -7.17
N LEU A 75 1.56 18.36 -7.94
CA LEU A 75 0.56 17.30 -8.13
C LEU A 75 1.18 16.10 -8.85
N ILE A 76 0.91 14.89 -8.35
CA ILE A 76 1.35 13.64 -8.98
C ILE A 76 0.45 13.38 -10.22
N PRO A 77 1.04 13.09 -11.39
CA PRO A 77 0.28 12.85 -12.61
C PRO A 77 -0.62 11.61 -12.48
N THR A 78 -1.81 11.72 -13.05
CA THR A 78 -2.91 10.80 -12.81
C THR A 78 -3.02 9.64 -13.81
N SER A 79 -2.31 9.73 -14.94
CA SER A 79 -2.28 8.74 -16.02
C SER A 79 -0.84 8.27 -16.23
N ILE A 80 -0.62 6.97 -16.07
CA ILE A 80 0.63 6.30 -16.41
C ILE A 80 0.21 5.18 -17.35
N SER A 81 0.63 5.24 -18.61
CA SER A 81 0.34 4.25 -19.63
C SER A 81 1.64 3.65 -20.12
N GLN A 82 1.73 2.31 -20.17
CA GLN A 82 2.91 1.56 -20.63
C GLN A 82 4.27 1.93 -20.00
N GLY A 83 4.29 2.52 -18.79
CA GLY A 83 5.54 2.94 -18.15
C GLY A 83 6.04 4.31 -18.64
N GLU A 84 5.16 5.14 -19.18
CA GLU A 84 5.39 6.56 -19.41
C GLU A 84 4.42 7.40 -18.57
N ILE A 85 4.93 8.53 -18.07
CA ILE A 85 4.14 9.50 -17.31
C ILE A 85 3.48 10.46 -18.30
N GLU A 86 2.16 10.41 -18.38
CA GLU A 86 1.38 11.39 -19.15
C GLU A 86 1.09 12.59 -18.24
N ALA A 87 1.87 13.66 -18.41
CA ALA A 87 1.75 14.92 -17.68
C ALA A 87 1.85 16.12 -18.64
N ASP A 88 1.27 17.25 -18.21
CA ASP A 88 1.29 18.48 -18.99
C ASP A 88 2.69 19.08 -19.15
N ALA A 89 2.91 19.89 -20.19
CA ALA A 89 4.18 20.57 -20.45
C ALA A 89 4.61 21.45 -19.26
N ASP A 90 3.65 22.12 -18.61
CA ASP A 90 3.89 22.92 -17.42
C ASP A 90 4.39 22.07 -16.23
N TRP A 91 3.93 20.83 -16.13
CA TRP A 91 4.41 19.89 -15.12
C TRP A 91 5.86 19.49 -15.36
N TRP A 92 6.21 19.15 -16.61
CA TRP A 92 7.58 18.85 -16.99
C TRP A 92 8.51 20.05 -16.83
N ALA A 93 8.04 21.25 -17.17
CA ALA A 93 8.76 22.50 -16.93
C ALA A 93 8.99 22.71 -15.44
N THR A 94 8.01 22.47 -14.57
CA THR A 94 8.17 22.56 -13.12
C THR A 94 9.12 21.50 -12.56
N MET A 95 9.13 20.29 -13.13
CA MET A 95 10.07 19.24 -12.74
C MET A 95 11.51 19.57 -13.14
N GLN A 96 11.71 20.07 -14.37
CA GLN A 96 13.02 20.46 -14.92
C GLN A 96 13.53 21.81 -14.42
N ALA A 97 12.64 22.70 -13.98
CA ALA A 97 13.01 23.98 -13.38
C ALA A 97 13.86 23.70 -12.14
N ALA A 98 15.17 23.82 -12.29
CA ALA A 98 16.09 23.75 -11.16
C ALA A 98 15.68 24.83 -10.15
N GLY A 99 15.47 24.42 -8.90
CA GLY A 99 15.55 25.34 -7.77
C GLY A 99 17.02 25.60 -7.47
#